data_AF-A0A5N5EAW8-F1
#
_entry.id   AF-A0A5N5EAW8-F1
#
_cell.length_a   1.000
_cell.length_b   1.000
_cell.length_c   1.000
_cell.angle_alpha   90.00
_cell.angle_beta   90.00
_cell.angle_gamma   90.00
#
_symmetry.space_group_name_H-M   'P 1'
#
loop_
_entity.id
_entity.type
_entity.pdbx_description
1 polymer ?
#
loop_
_entity_poly.entity_id
_entity_poly.type
_entity_poly.pdbx_seq_one_letter_code
_entity_poly.pdbx_strand_id
1 'polypeptide(L)'
;MRHAKRSPTPPPAWTSQTPSAWTPPHYAVHVQAAAPGAARTLLRLGPYTQTGHATRDADRLTALLNARQLTPAPGARLSAATTPFHAARHHQYTDPDGADVGALLAAALTR
;
A
#
# COMPACT_ATOMS: atom_id res chain seq x y z
N MET A 1 25.90 -37.00 52.32
CA MET A 1 24.78 -36.83 51.38
C MET A 1 24.75 -35.37 50.93
N ARG A 2 25.19 -35.06 49.70
CA ARG A 2 25.23 -33.68 49.16
C ARG A 2 24.16 -33.56 48.07
N HIS A 3 23.10 -32.80 48.32
CA HIS A 3 22.10 -32.47 47.30
C HIS A 3 22.63 -31.32 46.43
N ALA A 4 22.95 -31.63 45.18
CA ALA A 4 23.30 -30.64 44.17
C ALA A 4 22.04 -29.87 43.73
N LYS A 5 22.01 -28.55 44.00
CA LYS A 5 21.05 -27.62 43.39
C LYS A 5 21.31 -27.58 41.88
N ARG A 6 20.40 -28.14 41.09
CA ARG A 6 20.40 -27.97 39.63
C ARG A 6 19.89 -26.55 39.34
N SER A 7 20.75 -25.70 38.82
CA SER A 7 20.36 -24.40 38.25
C SER A 7 19.40 -24.63 37.07
N PRO A 8 18.33 -23.84 36.92
CA PRO A 8 17.48 -23.95 35.74
C PRO A 8 18.25 -23.46 34.50
N THR A 9 18.31 -24.30 33.48
CA THR A 9 18.87 -24.00 32.16
C THR A 9 18.18 -22.77 31.56
N PRO A 10 18.91 -21.79 30.98
CA PRO A 10 18.27 -20.70 30.24
C PRO A 10 17.56 -21.28 29.00
N PRO A 11 16.34 -20.80 28.66
CA PRO A 11 15.64 -21.26 27.46
C PRO A 11 16.41 -20.87 26.18
N PRO A 12 16.24 -21.61 25.07
CA PRO A 12 16.94 -21.35 23.81
C PRO A 12 16.59 -19.96 23.25
N ALA A 13 17.57 -19.31 22.62
CA ALA A 13 17.58 -17.91 22.17
C ALA A 13 16.63 -17.58 20.99
N TRP A 14 15.45 -18.23 20.90
CA TRP A 14 14.48 -18.01 19.82
C TRP A 14 13.19 -17.31 20.28
N THR A 15 13.11 -16.88 21.54
CA THR A 15 12.00 -16.03 22.03
C THR A 15 12.19 -14.54 21.73
N SER A 16 12.95 -14.19 20.70
CA SER A 16 12.95 -12.85 20.12
C SER A 16 12.08 -12.83 18.88
N GLN A 17 10.77 -12.94 19.10
CA GLN A 17 9.75 -12.50 18.15
C GLN A 17 8.50 -12.20 18.97
N THR A 18 8.53 -11.09 19.69
CA THR A 18 7.30 -10.32 19.86
C THR A 18 6.78 -10.10 18.43
N PRO A 19 5.56 -10.52 18.05
CA PRO A 19 4.96 -9.95 16.86
C PRO A 19 4.90 -8.45 17.12
N SER A 20 5.85 -7.72 16.54
CA SER A 20 5.93 -6.27 16.60
C SER A 20 4.54 -5.73 16.31
N ALA A 21 4.00 -5.00 17.27
CA ALA A 21 2.77 -4.20 17.22
C ALA A 21 1.79 -4.59 16.10
N TRP A 22 0.65 -5.16 16.48
CA TRP A 22 -0.57 -5.27 15.67
C TRP A 22 -1.00 -3.87 15.19
N THR A 23 -0.28 -3.32 14.23
CA THR A 23 -0.74 -2.18 13.46
C THR A 23 -1.69 -2.81 12.46
N PRO A 24 -3.00 -2.50 12.49
CA PRO A 24 -3.91 -3.02 11.49
C PRO A 24 -3.29 -2.75 10.12
N PRO A 25 -3.28 -3.73 9.20
CA PRO A 25 -2.66 -3.54 7.91
C PRO A 25 -3.36 -2.36 7.24
N HIS A 26 -2.69 -1.21 7.19
CA HIS A 26 -3.17 -0.11 6.38
C HIS A 26 -3.06 -0.57 4.93
N TYR A 27 -4.05 -0.20 4.14
CA TYR A 27 -4.07 -0.48 2.72
C TYR A 27 -3.72 0.78 1.96
N ALA A 28 -3.22 0.62 0.75
CA ALA A 28 -2.96 1.70 -0.17
C ALA A 28 -3.51 1.35 -1.54
N VAL A 29 -3.75 2.37 -2.36
CA VAL A 29 -4.07 2.22 -3.78
C VAL A 29 -2.95 2.86 -4.59
N HIS A 30 -2.34 2.10 -5.48
CA HIS A 30 -1.35 2.63 -6.43
C HIS A 30 -1.96 2.69 -7.81
N VAL A 31 -1.87 3.84 -8.45
CA VAL A 31 -2.14 3.99 -9.88
C VAL A 31 -0.82 3.89 -10.62
N GLN A 32 -0.74 2.97 -11.56
CA GLN A 32 0.44 2.70 -12.36
C GLN A 32 0.17 2.95 -13.84
N ALA A 33 1.18 3.49 -14.52
CA ALA A 33 1.25 3.52 -15.96
C ALA A 33 2.30 2.50 -16.42
N ALA A 34 1.85 1.47 -17.12
CA ALA A 34 2.71 0.49 -17.75
C ALA A 34 2.83 0.82 -19.24
N ALA A 35 4.05 1.06 -19.71
CA ALA A 35 4.42 1.15 -21.11
C ALA A 35 5.38 0.01 -21.47
N PRO A 36 5.57 -0.33 -22.76
CA PRO A 36 6.56 -1.33 -23.15
C PRO A 36 7.94 -1.01 -22.56
N GLY A 37 8.45 -1.89 -21.70
CA GLY A 37 9.77 -1.74 -21.05
C GLY A 37 9.82 -0.84 -19.80
N ALA A 38 8.71 -0.21 -19.38
CA ALA A 38 8.71 0.67 -18.21
C ALA A 38 7.37 0.69 -17.47
N ALA A 39 7.41 0.62 -16.14
CA ALA A 39 6.24 0.87 -15.29
C ALA A 39 6.56 2.01 -14.32
N ARG A 40 5.68 3.01 -14.26
CA ARG A 40 5.78 4.13 -13.32
C ARG A 40 4.55 4.22 -12.44
N THR A 41 4.74 4.51 -11.17
CA THR A 41 3.63 4.87 -10.27
C THR A 41 3.29 6.34 -10.50
N LEU A 42 2.02 6.62 -10.83
CA LEU A 42 1.49 7.96 -11.03
C LEU A 42 0.96 8.56 -9.74
N LEU A 43 0.24 7.74 -8.96
CA LEU A 43 -0.44 8.17 -7.74
C LEU A 43 -0.36 7.07 -6.69
N ARG A 44 -0.15 7.47 -5.44
CA ARG A 44 -0.18 6.60 -4.26
C ARG A 44 -1.19 7.17 -3.28
N LEU A 45 -2.29 6.47 -3.05
CA LEU A 45 -3.32 6.83 -2.09
C LEU A 45 -3.20 5.97 -0.85
N GLY A 46 -3.33 6.59 0.32
CA GLY A 46 -3.37 5.93 1.61
C GLY A 46 -2.85 6.84 2.72
N PRO A 47 -2.96 6.41 3.98
CA PRO A 47 -3.39 5.07 4.40
C PRO A 47 -4.92 4.89 4.39
N TYR A 48 -5.39 3.72 3.94
CA TYR A 48 -6.75 3.26 4.16
C TYR A 48 -6.81 2.34 5.38
N THR A 49 -7.79 2.55 6.25
CA THR A 49 -8.00 1.71 7.44
C THR A 49 -8.77 0.42 7.15
N GLN A 50 -9.47 0.34 6.01
CA GLN A 50 -10.25 -0.83 5.59
C GLN A 50 -9.96 -1.19 4.12
N THR A 51 -9.78 -2.49 3.84
CA THR A 51 -9.57 -3.00 2.49
C THR A 51 -10.72 -2.66 1.55
N GLY A 52 -11.96 -2.66 2.05
CA GLY A 52 -13.15 -2.36 1.24
C GLY A 52 -13.14 -0.94 0.67
N HIS A 53 -12.63 0.04 1.42
CA HIS A 53 -12.45 1.41 0.92
C HIS A 53 -11.36 1.48 -0.15
N ALA A 54 -10.20 0.85 0.11
CA ALA A 54 -9.11 0.78 -0.85
C ALA A 54 -9.55 0.10 -2.17
N THR A 55 -10.26 -1.03 -2.09
CA THR A 55 -10.76 -1.74 -3.28
C THR A 55 -11.78 -0.88 -4.05
N ARG A 56 -12.74 -0.26 -3.35
CA ARG A 56 -13.73 0.62 -3.98
C ARG A 56 -13.08 1.78 -4.73
N ASP A 57 -12.07 2.41 -4.14
CA ASP A 57 -11.35 3.50 -4.79
C ASP A 57 -10.48 3.00 -5.94
N ALA A 58 -9.83 1.83 -5.81
CA ALA A 58 -9.10 1.20 -6.91
C ALA A 58 -10.02 0.88 -8.10
N ASP A 59 -11.22 0.35 -7.84
CA ASP A 59 -12.22 0.07 -8.89
C ASP A 59 -12.72 1.37 -9.53
N ARG A 60 -13.04 2.39 -8.72
CA ARG A 60 -13.46 3.71 -9.21
C ARG A 60 -12.38 4.36 -10.07
N LEU A 61 -11.12 4.33 -9.64
CA LEU A 61 -9.99 4.84 -10.40
C LEU A 61 -9.81 4.06 -11.71
N THR A 62 -9.88 2.73 -11.67
CA THR A 62 -9.82 1.89 -12.87
C THR A 62 -10.94 2.23 -13.85
N ALA A 63 -12.17 2.44 -13.36
CA ALA A 63 -13.29 2.86 -14.19
C ALA A 63 -13.07 4.24 -14.82
N LEU A 64 -12.57 5.22 -14.06
CA LEU A 64 -12.24 6.56 -14.57
C LEU A 64 -11.15 6.53 -15.64
N LEU A 65 -10.12 5.70 -15.43
CA LEU A 65 -9.03 5.48 -16.39
C LEU A 65 -9.56 4.91 -17.71
N ASN A 66 -10.41 3.88 -17.63
CA ASN A 66 -11.03 3.27 -18.81
C ASN A 66 -11.99 4.24 -19.51
N ALA A 67 -12.80 4.99 -18.76
CA ALA A 67 -13.81 5.90 -19.31
C ALA A 67 -13.20 7.12 -20.01
N ARG A 68 -12.13 7.69 -19.46
CA ARG A 68 -11.51 8.89 -20.05
C ARG A 68 -10.54 8.59 -21.19
N GLN A 69 -10.32 7.31 -21.55
CA GLN A 69 -9.28 6.87 -22.50
C GLN A 69 -7.93 7.56 -22.26
N LEU A 70 -7.63 7.87 -20.99
CA LEU A 70 -6.43 8.60 -20.60
C LEU A 70 -5.24 7.69 -20.85
N THR A 71 -4.60 7.87 -22.00
CA THR A 71 -3.39 7.15 -22.35
C THR A 71 -2.27 8.18 -22.21
N PRO A 72 -1.44 8.15 -21.15
CA PRO A 72 -0.39 9.15 -20.94
C PRO A 72 0.65 9.15 -22.07
N ALA A 73 0.71 8.06 -22.84
CA ALA A 73 1.44 7.91 -24.09
C ALA A 73 0.72 6.86 -24.94
N PRO A 74 0.80 6.90 -26.29
CA PRO A 74 0.27 5.84 -27.14
C PRO A 74 0.81 4.46 -26.70
N GLY A 75 -0.09 3.52 -26.41
CA GLY A 75 0.26 2.17 -25.96
C GLY A 75 0.54 1.99 -24.46
N ALA A 76 0.44 3.04 -23.64
CA ALA A 76 0.54 2.91 -22.19
C ALA A 76 -0.78 2.41 -21.57
N ARG A 77 -0.73 1.33 -20.79
CA ARG A 77 -1.86 0.82 -20.01
C ARG A 77 -1.85 1.43 -18.62
N LEU A 78 -2.95 2.07 -18.23
CA LEU A 78 -3.16 2.53 -16.87
C LEU A 78 -3.94 1.50 -16.05
N SER A 79 -3.53 1.29 -14.80
CA SER A 79 -4.25 0.42 -13.86
C SER A 79 -4.12 0.93 -12.43
N ALA A 80 -5.18 0.74 -11.63
CA ALA A 80 -5.12 0.96 -10.18
C ALA A 80 -5.18 -0.38 -9.46
N ALA A 81 -4.37 -0.56 -8.42
CA ALA A 81 -4.33 -1.78 -7.62
C ALA A 81 -4.20 -1.48 -6.13
N THR A 82 -4.84 -2.31 -5.31
CA THR A 82 -4.65 -2.29 -3.86
C THR A 82 -3.32 -2.94 -3.49
N THR A 83 -2.61 -2.34 -2.55
CA THR A 83 -1.29 -2.79 -2.09
C THR A 83 -1.17 -2.63 -0.57
N PRO A 84 -0.32 -3.41 0.11
CA PRO A 84 0.03 -3.16 1.50
C PRO A 84 0.61 -1.75 1.68
N PHE A 85 0.15 -1.02 2.69
CA PHE A 85 0.74 0.27 3.05
C PHE A 85 2.00 0.08 3.88
N HIS A 86 3.02 0.89 3.59
CA HIS A 86 4.26 0.91 4.35
C HIS A 86 4.36 2.23 5.12
N ALA A 87 4.21 2.18 6.46
CA ALA A 87 4.21 3.36 7.32
C ALA A 87 5.48 4.21 7.20
N ALA A 88 6.66 3.59 7.03
CA ALA A 88 7.92 4.29 6.79
C ALA A 88 7.92 5.16 5.52
N ARG A 89 7.01 4.89 4.58
CA ARG A 89 6.86 5.61 3.31
C ARG A 89 5.64 6.52 3.29
N HIS A 90 5.02 6.82 4.44
CA HIS A 90 3.81 7.65 4.53
C HIS A 90 3.92 8.97 3.74
N HIS A 91 5.09 9.63 3.77
CA HIS A 91 5.34 10.86 3.02
C HIS A 91 5.20 10.73 1.49
N GLN A 92 5.18 9.50 0.95
CA GLN A 92 5.00 9.22 -0.48
C GLN A 92 3.53 9.01 -0.85
N TYR A 93 2.64 8.95 0.13
CA TYR A 93 1.21 8.73 -0.06
C TYR A 93 0.44 10.04 0.10
N THR A 94 -0.58 10.19 -0.73
CA THR A 94 -1.60 11.23 -0.57
C THR A 94 -2.73 10.63 0.25
N ASP A 95 -3.11 11.32 1.32
CA ASP A 95 -4.26 10.94 2.14
C ASP A 95 -5.55 11.11 1.31
N PRO A 96 -6.34 10.04 1.10
CA PRO A 96 -7.60 10.12 0.37
C PRO A 96 -8.76 10.62 1.23
N ASP A 97 -8.61 10.74 2.57
CA ASP A 97 -9.71 11.10 3.45
C ASP A 97 -10.26 12.50 3.14
N GLY A 98 -11.58 12.58 2.96
CA GLY A 98 -12.28 13.80 2.55
C GLY A 98 -11.94 14.33 1.14
N ALA A 99 -11.08 13.66 0.38
CA ALA A 99 -10.68 14.08 -0.97
C ALA A 99 -11.44 13.34 -2.07
N ASP A 100 -11.69 14.01 -3.21
CA ASP A 100 -12.18 13.33 -4.41
C ASP A 100 -11.02 12.61 -5.11
N VAL A 101 -11.01 11.27 -5.05
CA VAL A 101 -10.01 10.42 -5.71
C VAL A 101 -9.91 10.66 -7.22
N GLY A 102 -10.99 11.07 -7.88
CA GLY A 102 -10.97 11.45 -9.30
C GLY A 102 -10.24 12.76 -9.55
N ALA A 103 -10.34 13.72 -8.63
CA ALA A 103 -9.58 14.97 -8.67
C ALA A 103 -8.10 14.72 -8.38
N LEU A 104 -7.77 13.86 -7.40
CA LEU A 104 -6.39 13.44 -7.12
C LEU A 104 -5.75 12.76 -8.32
N LEU A 105 -6.49 11.89 -9.02
CA LEU A 105 -6.04 11.28 -10.27
C LEU A 105 -5.80 12.32 -11.36
N ALA A 106 -6.72 13.26 -11.55
CA ALA A 106 -6.56 14.31 -12.56
C ALA A 106 -5.31 15.16 -12.29
N ALA A 107 -5.09 15.59 -11.05
CA ALA A 107 -3.91 16.34 -10.63
C ALA A 107 -2.62 15.55 -10.85
N ALA A 108 -2.63 14.24 -10.58
CA ALA A 108 -1.47 13.37 -10.80
C ALA A 108 -1.11 13.20 -12.28
N LEU A 109 -2.10 13.29 -13.18
CA LEU A 109 -1.88 13.16 -14.63
C LEU A 109 -1.39 14.45 -15.29
N THR A 110 -1.58 15.61 -14.64
CA THR A 110 -1.12 16.91 -15.14
C THR A 110 0.31 17.28 -14.72
N ARG A 111 0.98 16.40 -13.97
CA ARG A 111 2.35 16.61 -13.47
C ARG A 111 3.40 16.03 -14.40
#